data_AF-A0A9E2FAC4-F1
#
_entry.id   AF-A0A9E2FAC4-F1
#
_cell.length_a   1.000
_cell.length_b   1.000
_cell.length_c   1.000
_cell.angle_alpha   90.00
_cell.angle_beta   90.00
_cell.angle_gamma   90.00
#
_symmetry.space_group_name_H-M   'P 1'
#
loop_
_entity.id
_entity.type
_entity.pdbx_description
1 polymer ?
#
loop_
_entity_poly.entity_id
_entity_poly.type
_entity_poly.pdbx_seq_one_letter_code
_entity_poly.pdbx_strand_id
1 'polypeptide(L)' 'MTDADILAYVRASAALQGLALDEARALRVAQHMARTAHLAQLLDGVAMEPHDELAEIFRPLGTEPPSINTL' A
#
# COMPACT_ATOMS: atom_id res chain seq x y z
N MET A 1 -10.12 1.78 -13.50
CA MET A 1 -10.72 3.05 -13.04
C MET A 1 -10.65 4.05 -14.17
N THR A 2 -11.70 4.84 -14.39
CA THR A 2 -11.65 5.95 -15.36
C THR A 2 -10.88 7.14 -14.75
N ASP A 3 -10.47 8.10 -15.57
CA ASP A 3 -9.79 9.31 -15.09
C ASP A 3 -10.66 10.11 -14.10
N ALA A 4 -11.98 10.11 -14.31
CA ALA A 4 -12.93 10.74 -13.41
C ALA A 4 -12.98 10.02 -12.05
N ASP A 5 -12.97 8.68 -12.04
CA ASP A 5 -12.94 7.89 -10.81
C ASP A 5 -11.64 8.13 -10.03
N ILE A 6 -10.51 8.24 -10.73
CA ILE A 6 -9.20 8.50 -10.12
C ILE A 6 -9.16 9.89 -9.48
N LEU A 7 -9.65 10.92 -10.16
CA LEU A 7 -9.71 12.27 -9.60
C LEU A 7 -10.65 12.33 -8.38
N ALA A 8 -11.81 11.67 -8.46
CA ALA A 8 -12.74 11.58 -7.33
C ALA A 8 -12.10 10.88 -6.13
N TYR A 9 -11.40 9.77 -6.38
CA TYR A 9 -10.65 9.04 -5.36
C TYR A 9 -9.58 9.93 -4.71
N VAL A 10 -8.74 10.60 -5.50
CA VAL A 10 -7.70 11.50 -4.99
C VAL A 10 -8.28 12.59 -4.08
N ARG A 11 -9.38 13.23 -4.49
CA ARG A 11 -10.04 14.26 -3.67
C ARG A 11 -10.58 13.70 -2.36
N ALA A 12 -11.29 12.58 -2.42
CA ALA A 12 -11.89 11.95 -1.23
C ALA A 12 -10.82 11.46 -0.25
N SER A 13 -9.79 10.78 -0.74
CA SER A 13 -8.67 10.31 0.08
C SER A 13 -7.89 11.46 0.69
N ALA A 14 -7.62 12.54 -0.07
CA ALA A 14 -6.93 13.70 0.48
C ALA A 14 -7.72 14.35 1.62
N ALA A 15 -9.05 14.50 1.46
CA ALA A 15 -9.91 15.01 2.53
C ALA A 15 -9.88 14.11 3.78
N LEU A 16 -9.97 12.79 3.60
CA LEU A 16 -9.91 11.82 4.72
C LEU A 16 -8.57 11.88 5.47
N GLN A 17 -7.47 12.13 4.76
CA GLN A 17 -6.12 12.23 5.32
C GLN A 17 -5.76 13.63 5.81
N GLY A 18 -6.69 14.61 5.73
CA GLY A 18 -6.43 15.99 6.12
C GLY A 18 -5.42 16.72 5.21
N LEU A 19 -5.23 16.25 3.97
CA LEU A 19 -4.33 16.85 2.99
C LEU A 19 -5.07 17.91 2.18
N ALA A 20 -4.63 19.16 2.32
CA ALA A 20 -5.16 20.25 1.52
C ALA A 20 -4.60 20.18 0.09
N LEU A 21 -5.49 19.92 -0.89
CA LEU A 21 -5.17 19.97 -2.31
C LEU A 21 -5.98 21.06 -2.98
N ASP A 22 -5.29 22.00 -3.63
CA ASP A 22 -5.92 22.83 -4.65
C ASP A 22 -6.24 22.00 -5.90
N GLU A 23 -7.07 22.55 -6.78
CA GLU A 23 -7.55 21.85 -7.97
C GLU A 23 -6.42 21.43 -8.92
N ALA A 24 -5.45 22.31 -9.16
CA ALA A 24 -4.32 22.00 -10.04
C ALA A 24 -3.44 20.88 -9.46
N ARG A 25 -3.27 20.86 -8.13
CA ARG A 25 -2.54 19.82 -7.42
C ARG A 25 -3.30 18.49 -7.44
N ALA A 26 -4.62 18.50 -7.25
CA ALA A 26 -5.45 17.31 -7.35
C ALA A 26 -5.32 16.66 -8.73
N LEU A 27 -5.34 17.45 -9.81
CA LEU A 27 -5.13 16.97 -11.17
C LEU A 27 -3.75 16.35 -11.39
N ARG A 28 -2.67 16.99 -10.91
CA ARG A 28 -1.31 16.42 -11.01
C ARG A 28 -1.18 15.12 -10.23
N VAL A 29 -1.73 15.06 -9.02
CA VAL A 29 -1.73 13.83 -8.21
C VAL A 29 -2.52 12.72 -8.91
N ALA A 30 -3.67 13.04 -9.52
CA ALA A 30 -4.47 12.08 -10.29
C ALA A 30 -3.67 11.49 -11.48
N GLN A 31 -2.87 12.30 -12.19
CA GLN A 31 -2.01 11.80 -13.26
C GLN A 31 -0.95 10.81 -12.76
N HIS A 32 -0.32 11.09 -11.62
CA HIS A 32 0.62 10.15 -11.00
C HIS A 32 -0.08 8.88 -10.49
N MET A 33 -1.27 9.04 -9.90
CA MET A 33 -2.09 7.94 -9.44
C MET A 33 -2.50 7.01 -10.58
N ALA A 34 -2.86 7.55 -11.75
CA ALA A 34 -3.20 6.75 -12.93
C ALA A 34 -2.03 5.86 -13.39
N ARG A 35 -0.80 6.40 -13.37
CA ARG A 35 0.42 5.62 -13.66
C ARG A 35 0.63 4.50 -12.65
N THR A 36 0.44 4.78 -11.36
CA THR A 36 0.55 3.78 -10.29
C THR A 36 -0.54 2.72 -10.38
N ALA A 37 -1.78 3.10 -10.73
CA ALA A 37 -2.88 2.16 -10.93
C ALA A 37 -2.58 1.16 -12.06
N HIS A 38 -1.90 1.61 -13.12
CA HIS A 38 -1.41 0.70 -14.16
C HIS A 38 -0.36 -0.29 -13.64
N LEU A 39 0.57 0.17 -12.79
CA LEU A 39 1.55 -0.73 -12.17
C LEU A 39 0.87 -1.74 -11.22
N ALA A 40 -0.13 -1.31 -10.44
CA ALA A 40 -0.90 -2.19 -9.57
C ALA A 40 -1.63 -3.28 -10.36
N GLN A 41 -2.17 -2.96 -11.54
CA GLN A 41 -2.79 -3.96 -12.43
C GLN A 41 -1.80 -5.04 -12.90
N LEU A 42 -0.52 -4.70 -13.05
CA LEU A 42 0.52 -5.70 -13.37
C LEU A 42 0.75 -6.64 -12.18
N LEU A 43 0.69 -6.12 -10.94
CA LEU A 43 0.78 -6.93 -9.73
C LEU A 43 -0.47 -7.82 -9.52
N ASP A 44 -1.68 -7.31 -9.80
CA ASP A 44 -2.93 -8.09 -9.70
C ASP A 44 -2.94 -9.30 -10.65
N GLY A 45 -2.12 -9.27 -11.71
CA GLY A 45 -1.94 -10.38 -12.64
C GLY A 45 -1.02 -11.49 -12.12
N VAL A 46 -0.35 -11.32 -10.98
CA VAL A 46 0.51 -12.34 -10.37
C VAL A 46 -0.37 -13.38 -9.68
N ALA A 47 -0.20 -14.65 -10.03
CA ALA A 47 -0.90 -15.74 -9.36
C ALA A 47 -0.40 -15.86 -7.91
N MET A 48 -1.34 -15.72 -6.97
CA MET A 48 -1.10 -15.84 -5.53
C MET A 48 -2.17 -16.77 -4.95
N GLU A 49 -1.75 -17.71 -4.11
CA GLU A 49 -2.62 -18.57 -3.33
C GLU A 49 -2.85 -17.98 -1.93
N PRO A 50 -3.93 -18.34 -1.22
CA PRO A 50 -4.22 -17.78 0.10
C PRO A 50 -3.14 -18.01 1.17
N HIS A 51 -2.22 -18.95 0.94
CA HIS A 51 -1.11 -19.25 1.84
C HIS A 51 0.23 -18.67 1.37
N ASP A 52 0.25 -17.92 0.27
CA ASP A 52 1.42 -17.11 -0.08
C ASP A 52 1.54 -15.96 0.93
N GLU A 53 2.57 -16.04 1.74
CA GLU A 53 2.74 -15.14 2.87
C GLU A 53 3.39 -13.80 2.47
N LEU A 54 3.33 -12.83 3.39
CA LEU A 54 4.10 -11.60 3.27
C LEU A 54 5.60 -11.93 3.26
N ALA A 55 6.39 -11.09 2.59
CA ALA A 55 7.84 -11.24 2.54
C ALA A 55 8.49 -11.27 3.94
N GLU A 56 7.87 -10.60 4.92
CA GLU A 56 8.32 -10.58 6.31
C GLU A 56 7.14 -10.87 7.25
N ILE A 57 7.38 -11.74 8.23
CA ILE A 57 6.38 -12.16 9.23
C ILE A 57 6.79 -11.62 10.58
N PHE A 58 5.80 -11.05 11.28
CA PHE A 58 5.99 -10.52 12.64
C PHE A 58 6.55 -11.61 13.57
N ARG A 59 7.68 -11.29 14.21
CA ARG A 59 8.28 -12.11 15.26
C ARG A 59 8.13 -11.39 16.60
N PRO A 60 7.25 -11.86 17.50
CA PRO A 60 7.27 -11.34 18.87
C PRO A 60 8.64 -11.63 19.50
N LEU A 61 9.06 -10.79 20.46
CA LEU A 61 10.36 -10.91 21.13
C LEU A 61 10.58 -12.37 21.58
N GLY A 62 11.75 -12.89 21.23
CA GLY A 62 11.99 -14.32 21.01
C GLY A 62 11.58 -15.23 22.16
N THR A 63 11.03 -16.38 21.80
CA THR A 63 11.10 -17.61 22.61
C THR A 63 12.54 -18.15 22.56
N GLU A 64 13.51 -17.35 22.97
CA GLU A 64 14.84 -17.89 23.28
C GLU A 64 14.72 -18.50 24.68
N PRO A 65 14.86 -19.83 24.85
CA PRO A 65 15.02 -20.36 26.19
C PRO A 65 16.24 -19.71 26.84
N PRO A 66 16.23 -19.40 28.15
CA PRO A 66 17.40 -18.83 28.81
C PRO A 66 18.59 -19.73 28.51
N SER A 67 19.68 -19.14 28.00
CA SER A 67 20.95 -19.85 27.80
C SER A 67 21.35 -20.48 29.13
N ILE A 68 21.06 -21.78 29.31
CA ILE A 68 21.58 -22.55 30.42
C ILE A 68 23.05 -22.78 30.09
N ASN A 69 23.89 -21.79 30.37
CA ASN A 69 25.32 -21.99 30.40
C ASN A 69 25.60 -22.91 31.60
N THR A 70 25.53 -24.22 31.34
CA THR A 70 25.85 -25.26 32.30
C THR A 70 27.36 -25.45 32.24
N LEU A 71 28.03 -24.99 33.29
CA LEU A 71 29.40 -25.30 33.74
C LEU A 71 30.57 -24.82 32.88
#